data_AF-X0W2Y2-F1
#
_entry.id   AF-X0W2Y2-F1
#
_cell.length_a   1.000
_cell.length_b   1.000
_cell.length_c   1.000
_cell.angle_alpha   90.00
_cell.angle_beta   90.00
_cell.angle_gamma   90.00
#
_symmetry.space_group_name_H-M   'P 1'
#
loop_
_entity.id
_entity.type
_entity.pdbx_description
1 polymer ?
#
loop_
_entity_poly.entity_id
_entity_poly.type
_entity_poly.pdbx_seq_one_letter_code
_entity_poly.pdbx_strand_id
1 'polypeptide(L)'
;SGFTWLDLNWAPRGDAITNPGGQIVVNFTGFYDDDPLSLSASCFNNPIPYINITFMEKITGTLVTNTTFYNVSNSEAGLSLAIGYNLFHSGFLIQVNNLGNLKTLATAQVSGPGFMPGDFIFGDYDHMAEFAFKQENKNQNSTMIYDKTTGILVYCKVQSIFGPDFEIQLSGYELNFQKTEPEISAFPLLLLGAVITTTLILVIPNITKKIRTN
;
A
#
# COMPACT_ATOMS: atom_id res chain seq x y z
N SER A 1 -19.39 -3.23 -14.62
CA SER A 1 -19.93 -4.38 -13.88
C SER A 1 -20.58 -3.86 -12.62
N GLY A 2 -21.69 -4.48 -12.22
CA GLY A 2 -22.33 -4.20 -10.94
C GLY A 2 -21.83 -5.16 -9.86
N PHE A 3 -21.87 -4.75 -8.61
CA PHE A 3 -21.63 -5.59 -7.43
C PHE A 3 -22.49 -5.12 -6.27
N THR A 4 -22.75 -6.01 -5.32
CA THR A 4 -23.46 -5.69 -4.08
C THR A 4 -22.46 -5.22 -3.03
N TRP A 5 -22.69 -4.04 -2.46
CA TRP A 5 -21.93 -3.50 -1.35
C TRP A 5 -22.31 -4.21 -0.05
N LEU A 6 -21.32 -4.78 0.62
CA LEU A 6 -21.46 -5.49 1.87
C LEU A 6 -20.86 -4.65 3.01
N ASP A 7 -21.64 -4.44 4.07
CA ASP A 7 -21.08 -3.87 5.28
C ASP A 7 -20.15 -4.85 6.02
N LEU A 8 -19.60 -4.42 7.15
CA LEU A 8 -18.69 -5.23 7.96
C LEU A 8 -19.34 -6.51 8.56
N ASN A 9 -20.68 -6.58 8.59
CA ASN A 9 -21.43 -7.76 9.02
C ASN A 9 -21.83 -8.67 7.84
N TRP A 10 -21.27 -8.43 6.66
CA TRP A 10 -21.66 -9.10 5.41
C TRP A 10 -23.12 -8.86 5.01
N ALA A 11 -23.74 -7.80 5.55
CA ALA A 11 -25.09 -7.43 5.21
C ALA A 11 -25.10 -6.52 3.96
N PRO A 12 -25.95 -6.81 2.96
CA PRO A 12 -26.10 -5.94 1.80
C PRO A 12 -26.60 -4.54 2.19
N ARG A 13 -25.88 -3.49 1.78
CA ARG A 13 -26.34 -2.09 1.88
C ARG A 13 -26.99 -1.58 0.60
N GLY A 14 -26.66 -2.18 -0.54
CA GLY A 14 -27.16 -1.81 -1.85
C GLY A 14 -26.20 -2.21 -2.97
N ASP A 15 -26.59 -1.98 -4.21
CA ASP A 15 -25.76 -2.28 -5.37
C ASP A 15 -25.02 -1.02 -5.85
N ALA A 16 -23.83 -1.24 -6.41
CA ALA A 16 -23.02 -0.24 -7.06
C ALA A 16 -22.63 -0.69 -8.46
N ILE A 17 -22.67 0.23 -9.41
CA ILE A 17 -22.28 -0.04 -10.78
C ILE A 17 -21.25 1.00 -11.22
N THR A 18 -20.19 0.52 -11.85
CA THR A 18 -19.25 1.33 -12.62
C THR A 18 -18.85 0.57 -13.89
N ASN A 19 -18.13 1.21 -14.80
CA ASN A 19 -17.71 0.60 -16.06
C ASN A 19 -16.34 1.15 -16.50
N PRO A 20 -15.70 0.53 -17.52
CA PRO A 20 -14.46 1.10 -18.07
C PRO A 20 -14.64 2.57 -18.47
N GLY A 21 -13.79 3.44 -17.92
CA GLY A 21 -13.89 4.89 -18.10
C GLY A 21 -14.86 5.60 -17.16
N GLY A 22 -15.55 4.87 -16.28
CA GLY A 22 -16.27 5.41 -15.12
C GLY A 22 -15.33 5.93 -14.04
N GLN A 23 -15.90 6.39 -12.91
CA GLN A 23 -15.13 6.96 -11.80
C GLN A 23 -15.65 6.49 -10.46
N ILE A 24 -14.73 6.42 -9.49
CA ILE A 24 -15.04 6.29 -8.07
C ILE A 24 -14.53 7.57 -7.41
N VAL A 25 -15.43 8.32 -6.77
CA VAL A 25 -15.10 9.55 -6.04
C VAL A 25 -15.13 9.23 -4.56
N VAL A 26 -13.98 9.37 -3.90
CA VAL A 26 -13.80 9.12 -2.47
C VAL A 26 -13.58 10.45 -1.77
N ASN A 27 -14.43 10.77 -0.80
CA ASN A 27 -14.30 11.95 0.04
C ASN A 27 -14.10 11.54 1.50
N PHE A 28 -12.93 11.85 2.07
CA PHE A 28 -12.64 11.57 3.48
C PHE A 28 -13.41 12.53 4.39
N THR A 29 -14.19 11.98 5.31
CA THR A 29 -15.08 12.74 6.21
C THR A 29 -14.52 12.90 7.63
N GLY A 30 -13.39 12.26 7.93
CA GLY A 30 -12.69 12.35 9.21
C GLY A 30 -12.16 11.01 9.68
N PHE A 31 -11.70 10.98 10.93
CA PHE A 31 -11.27 9.78 11.62
C PHE A 31 -12.18 9.55 12.83
N TYR A 32 -12.72 8.34 12.94
CA TYR A 32 -13.64 7.95 14.01
C TYR A 32 -13.28 6.55 14.51
N ASP A 33 -13.86 6.15 15.64
CA ASP A 33 -13.68 4.78 16.13
C ASP A 33 -14.23 3.78 15.10
N ASP A 34 -13.51 2.68 14.93
CA ASP A 34 -13.95 1.57 14.09
C ASP A 34 -15.23 0.94 14.67
N ASP A 35 -16.01 0.31 13.79
CA ASP A 35 -17.19 -0.43 14.21
C ASP A 35 -16.75 -1.57 15.14
N PRO A 36 -17.34 -1.70 16.35
CA PRO A 36 -17.04 -2.81 17.24
C PRO A 36 -17.23 -4.20 16.60
N LEU A 37 -18.01 -4.28 15.52
CA LEU A 37 -18.28 -5.49 14.74
C LEU A 37 -17.30 -5.70 13.58
N SER A 38 -16.29 -4.85 13.38
CA SER A 38 -15.31 -4.97 12.27
C SER A 38 -14.43 -6.22 12.33
N LEU A 39 -14.59 -7.07 13.37
CA LEU A 39 -13.84 -8.29 13.64
C LEU A 39 -12.31 -8.10 13.56
N SER A 40 -11.81 -6.90 13.83
CA SER A 40 -10.40 -6.51 13.71
C SER A 40 -9.82 -6.70 12.30
N ALA A 41 -10.65 -6.61 11.26
CA ALA A 41 -10.22 -6.74 9.87
C ALA A 41 -9.59 -5.44 9.31
N SER A 42 -9.55 -4.37 10.10
CA SER A 42 -8.85 -3.14 9.74
C SER A 42 -7.34 -3.31 9.89
N CYS A 43 -6.58 -2.96 8.85
CA CYS A 43 -5.13 -2.76 8.98
C CYS A 43 -4.77 -1.37 9.53
N PHE A 44 -5.76 -0.55 9.89
CA PHE A 44 -5.60 0.82 10.37
C PHE A 44 -5.84 0.84 11.89
N ASN A 45 -4.96 1.48 12.66
CA ASN A 45 -5.19 1.64 14.10
C ASN A 45 -6.30 2.65 14.35
N ASN A 46 -7.13 2.42 15.37
CA ASN A 46 -8.13 3.39 15.81
C ASN A 46 -7.49 4.74 16.21
N PRO A 47 -8.10 5.88 15.84
CA PRO A 47 -9.31 6.02 15.01
C PRO A 47 -9.03 5.75 13.52
N ILE A 48 -10.01 5.19 12.81
CA ILE A 48 -9.91 4.83 11.39
C ILE A 48 -10.57 5.88 10.48
N PRO A 49 -10.16 5.99 9.20
CA PRO A 49 -10.73 6.96 8.28
C PRO A 49 -12.15 6.55 7.89
N TYR A 50 -13.04 7.53 7.76
CA TYR A 50 -14.35 7.35 7.17
C TYR A 50 -14.46 8.15 5.88
N ILE A 51 -15.26 7.63 4.95
CA ILE A 51 -15.42 8.14 3.60
C ILE A 51 -16.90 8.21 3.19
N ASN A 52 -17.18 9.14 2.29
CA ASN A 52 -18.32 9.04 1.39
C ASN A 52 -17.76 8.57 0.04
N ILE A 53 -18.34 7.52 -0.53
CA ILE A 53 -17.87 6.93 -1.78
C ILE A 53 -18.99 6.96 -2.81
N THR A 54 -18.71 7.54 -3.98
CA THR A 54 -19.67 7.66 -5.10
C THR A 54 -19.16 6.90 -6.31
N PHE A 55 -20.01 6.07 -6.88
CA PHE A 55 -19.75 5.33 -8.11
C PHE A 55 -20.42 6.03 -9.29
N MET A 56 -19.65 6.25 -10.35
CA MET A 56 -20.10 6.88 -11.58
C MET A 56 -19.82 5.97 -12.78
N GLU A 57 -20.79 5.90 -13.68
CA GLU A 57 -20.72 5.17 -14.94
C GLU A 57 -20.50 6.13 -16.09
N LYS A 58 -19.70 5.74 -17.08
CA LYS A 58 -19.57 6.47 -18.34
C LYS A 58 -20.64 5.98 -19.31
N ILE A 59 -21.67 6.80 -19.53
CA ILE A 59 -22.77 6.52 -20.45
C ILE A 59 -22.68 7.53 -21.60
N THR A 60 -22.51 7.04 -22.83
CA THR A 60 -22.43 7.88 -24.05
C THR A 60 -21.41 9.03 -23.94
N GLY A 61 -20.28 8.79 -23.26
CA GLY A 61 -19.23 9.78 -23.05
C GLY A 61 -19.41 10.71 -21.85
N THR A 62 -20.56 10.67 -21.17
CA THR A 62 -20.85 11.48 -19.98
C THR A 62 -20.76 10.62 -18.72
N LEU A 63 -20.21 11.17 -17.63
CA LEU A 63 -20.22 10.52 -16.33
C LEU A 63 -21.57 10.74 -15.66
N VAL A 64 -22.24 9.66 -15.28
CA VAL A 64 -23.54 9.66 -14.60
C VAL A 64 -23.36 9.00 -13.24
N THR A 65 -23.85 9.65 -12.19
CA THR A 65 -23.80 9.08 -10.84
C THR A 65 -24.74 7.88 -10.75
N ASN A 66 -24.23 6.75 -10.25
CA ASN A 66 -25.01 5.54 -10.01
C ASN A 66 -25.47 5.50 -8.55
N THR A 67 -24.52 5.42 -7.61
CA THR A 67 -24.82 5.29 -6.19
C THR A 67 -23.80 6.02 -5.33
N THR A 68 -24.21 6.40 -4.12
CA THR A 68 -23.33 6.97 -3.09
C THR A 68 -23.57 6.26 -1.77
N PHE A 69 -22.51 5.72 -1.18
CA PHE A 69 -22.52 5.23 0.20
C PHE A 69 -21.90 6.29 1.11
N TYR A 70 -22.63 6.61 2.18
CA TYR A 70 -22.23 7.61 3.16
C TYR A 70 -21.71 6.95 4.43
N ASN A 71 -20.75 7.63 5.07
CA ASN A 71 -20.17 7.23 6.35
C ASN A 71 -19.69 5.78 6.35
N VAL A 72 -18.96 5.42 5.31
CA VAL A 72 -18.34 4.11 5.14
C VAL A 72 -16.97 4.16 5.79
N SER A 73 -16.65 3.19 6.63
CA SER A 73 -15.29 3.10 7.17
C SER A 73 -14.31 2.67 6.06
N ASN A 74 -13.06 3.10 6.13
CA ASN A 74 -12.04 2.72 5.15
C ASN A 74 -11.88 1.19 5.03
N SER A 75 -12.09 0.47 6.14
CA SER A 75 -12.04 -0.99 6.17
C SER A 75 -13.29 -1.65 5.63
N GLU A 76 -14.47 -1.06 5.81
CA GLU A 76 -15.69 -1.51 5.11
C GLU A 76 -15.50 -1.39 3.59
N ALA A 77 -14.95 -0.27 3.12
CA ALA A 77 -14.62 -0.12 1.71
C ALA A 77 -13.57 -1.13 1.23
N GLY A 78 -12.57 -1.42 2.06
CA GLY A 78 -11.58 -2.47 1.79
C GLY A 78 -12.20 -3.85 1.64
N LEU A 79 -13.16 -4.22 2.50
CA LEU A 79 -13.90 -5.47 2.42
C LEU A 79 -14.79 -5.51 1.16
N SER A 80 -15.67 -4.52 1.00
CA SER A 80 -16.67 -4.46 -0.08
C SER A 80 -16.06 -4.51 -1.48
N LEU A 81 -14.89 -3.88 -1.64
CA LEU A 81 -14.17 -3.82 -2.91
C LEU A 81 -13.03 -4.84 -2.98
N ALA A 82 -12.87 -5.71 -1.99
CA ALA A 82 -11.73 -6.62 -1.88
C ALA A 82 -10.37 -5.92 -2.10
N ILE A 83 -10.25 -4.66 -1.64
CA ILE A 83 -9.00 -3.90 -1.59
C ILE A 83 -8.27 -4.34 -0.32
N GLY A 84 -7.56 -5.45 -0.44
CA GLY A 84 -7.06 -6.19 0.70
C GLY A 84 -7.01 -7.69 0.45
N TYR A 85 -6.73 -8.45 1.51
CA TYR A 85 -6.72 -9.90 1.47
C TYR A 85 -7.00 -10.49 2.86
N ASN A 86 -7.90 -11.47 2.95
CA ASN A 86 -8.39 -12.03 4.23
C ASN A 86 -8.77 -10.91 5.22
N LEU A 87 -8.09 -10.80 6.37
CA LEU A 87 -8.36 -9.77 7.39
C LEU A 87 -7.51 -8.50 7.23
N PHE A 88 -6.84 -8.32 6.09
CA PHE A 88 -6.12 -7.09 5.76
C PHE A 88 -6.97 -6.23 4.82
N HIS A 89 -7.96 -5.50 5.36
CA HIS A 89 -8.78 -4.57 4.57
C HIS A 89 -8.17 -3.16 4.60
N SER A 90 -7.42 -2.82 3.56
CA SER A 90 -6.63 -1.58 3.50
C SER A 90 -7.34 -0.40 2.86
N GLY A 91 -8.34 -0.65 2.01
CA GLY A 91 -9.17 0.40 1.44
C GLY A 91 -8.37 1.49 0.71
N PHE A 92 -8.82 2.74 0.82
CA PHE A 92 -8.28 3.88 0.09
C PHE A 92 -7.17 4.66 0.82
N LEU A 93 -6.91 4.34 2.09
CA LEU A 93 -5.88 5.01 2.91
C LEU A 93 -5.15 4.04 3.84
N ILE A 94 -3.83 4.16 3.96
CA ILE A 94 -2.99 3.41 4.91
C ILE A 94 -2.18 4.33 5.85
N GLN A 95 -1.74 3.78 6.98
CA GLN A 95 -0.84 4.48 7.93
C GLN A 95 0.63 4.38 7.48
N VAL A 96 1.09 5.38 6.73
CA VAL A 96 2.46 5.40 6.16
C VAL A 96 3.58 5.45 7.20
N ASN A 97 3.31 5.97 8.39
CA ASN A 97 4.27 5.99 9.50
C ASN A 97 4.51 4.60 10.12
N ASN A 98 3.79 3.57 9.67
CA ASN A 98 3.88 2.22 10.24
C ASN A 98 3.87 1.11 9.17
N LEU A 99 4.56 1.33 8.04
CA LEU A 99 4.68 0.35 6.95
C LEU A 99 5.24 -1.01 7.42
N GLY A 100 6.14 -1.02 8.40
CA GLY A 100 6.67 -2.24 9.00
C GLY A 100 5.59 -3.12 9.62
N ASN A 101 4.67 -2.53 10.40
CA ASN A 101 3.54 -3.25 10.96
C ASN A 101 2.55 -3.70 9.87
N LEU A 102 2.25 -2.84 8.89
CA LEU A 102 1.38 -3.21 7.78
C LEU A 102 1.92 -4.41 7.00
N LYS A 103 3.23 -4.48 6.77
CA LYS A 103 3.89 -5.63 6.14
C LYS A 103 3.73 -6.89 6.97
N THR A 104 3.90 -6.81 8.29
CA THR A 104 3.68 -7.95 9.20
C THR A 104 2.23 -8.43 9.16
N LEU A 105 1.26 -7.51 9.25
CA LEU A 105 -0.18 -7.84 9.18
C LEU A 105 -0.55 -8.50 7.85
N ALA A 106 -0.05 -7.96 6.73
CA ALA A 106 -0.24 -8.52 5.40
C ALA A 106 0.38 -9.93 5.27
N THR A 107 1.59 -10.13 5.77
CA THR A 107 2.29 -11.44 5.73
C THR A 107 1.53 -12.51 6.52
N ALA A 108 0.94 -12.13 7.66
CA ALA A 108 0.13 -13.03 8.48
C ALA A 108 -1.12 -13.55 7.75
N GLN A 109 -1.65 -12.79 6.78
CA GLN A 109 -2.86 -13.18 6.04
C GLN A 109 -2.65 -14.36 5.10
N VAL A 110 -1.44 -14.55 4.60
CA VAL A 110 -1.13 -15.63 3.65
C VAL A 110 -0.52 -16.86 4.33
N SER A 111 -0.04 -16.70 5.56
CA SER A 111 0.67 -17.75 6.33
C SER A 111 -0.23 -18.50 7.33
N GLY A 112 -1.52 -18.15 7.43
CA GLY A 112 -2.44 -18.66 8.45
C GLY A 112 -3.17 -19.95 8.04
N PRO A 113 -3.50 -20.85 8.99
CA PRO A 113 -4.18 -22.13 8.73
C PRO A 113 -5.67 -22.02 8.38
N GLY A 114 -6.24 -20.81 8.25
CA GLY A 114 -7.68 -20.63 8.10
C GLY A 114 -7.99 -19.44 7.20
N PHE A 115 -8.18 -19.72 5.92
CA PHE A 115 -9.33 -19.35 5.08
C PHE A 115 -8.93 -19.39 3.61
N MET A 116 -7.79 -18.79 3.26
CA MET A 116 -7.27 -18.73 1.88
C MET A 116 -5.74 -18.60 1.89
N PRO A 117 -4.97 -19.70 1.75
CA PRO A 117 -3.52 -19.62 1.63
C PRO A 117 -3.11 -18.95 0.32
N GLY A 118 -1.92 -18.34 0.31
CA GLY A 118 -1.43 -17.60 -0.84
C GLY A 118 0.01 -17.11 -0.68
N ASP A 119 0.39 -16.22 -1.57
CA ASP A 119 1.65 -15.49 -1.54
C ASP A 119 1.39 -14.01 -1.27
N PHE A 120 2.31 -13.39 -0.52
CA PHE A 120 2.36 -11.94 -0.31
C PHE A 120 3.68 -11.38 -0.85
N ILE A 121 3.58 -10.32 -1.65
CA ILE A 121 4.71 -9.59 -2.21
C ILE A 121 4.59 -8.15 -1.73
N PHE A 122 5.69 -7.64 -1.15
CA PHE A 122 5.83 -6.25 -0.76
C PHE A 122 6.85 -5.54 -1.64
N GLY A 123 6.43 -4.51 -2.34
CA GLY A 123 7.30 -3.62 -3.10
C GLY A 123 7.54 -2.31 -2.35
N ASP A 124 8.80 -2.02 -2.03
CA ASP A 124 9.20 -0.75 -1.42
C ASP A 124 9.93 0.11 -2.46
N TYR A 125 9.34 1.25 -2.80
CA TYR A 125 9.82 2.20 -3.79
C TYR A 125 10.00 3.57 -3.13
N ASP A 126 10.66 4.52 -3.82
CA ASP A 126 10.99 5.83 -3.25
C ASP A 126 9.75 6.53 -2.64
N HIS A 127 8.67 6.61 -3.42
CA HIS A 127 7.42 7.26 -3.03
C HIS A 127 6.22 6.32 -3.00
N MET A 128 6.41 5.01 -3.21
CA MET A 128 5.30 4.06 -3.29
C MET A 128 5.53 2.79 -2.48
N ALA A 129 4.45 2.26 -1.91
CA ALA A 129 4.41 0.96 -1.27
C ALA A 129 3.40 0.08 -1.99
N GLU A 130 3.86 -1.06 -2.51
CA GLU A 130 3.03 -2.08 -3.14
C GLU A 130 2.76 -3.22 -2.15
N PHE A 131 1.50 -3.60 -2.08
CA PHE A 131 1.01 -4.79 -1.40
C PHE A 131 0.30 -5.66 -2.44
N ALA A 132 0.86 -6.82 -2.76
CA ALA A 132 0.27 -7.75 -3.72
C ALA A 132 0.04 -9.11 -3.09
N PHE A 133 -1.17 -9.63 -3.23
CA PHE A 133 -1.61 -10.92 -2.73
C PHE A 133 -2.04 -11.82 -3.89
N LYS A 134 -1.67 -13.10 -3.80
CA LYS A 134 -2.06 -14.13 -4.77
C LYS A 134 -2.54 -15.36 -4.04
N GLN A 135 -3.82 -15.69 -4.14
CA GLN A 135 -4.34 -16.93 -3.56
C GLN A 135 -3.89 -18.14 -4.38
N GLU A 136 -3.55 -19.25 -3.71
CA GLU A 136 -3.07 -20.48 -4.37
C GLU A 136 -4.04 -21.03 -5.43
N ASN A 137 -5.35 -21.00 -5.12
CA ASN A 137 -6.42 -21.45 -6.03
C ASN A 137 -6.83 -20.40 -7.07
N LYS A 138 -6.20 -19.21 -7.07
CA LYS A 138 -6.47 -18.08 -7.98
C LYS A 138 -7.86 -17.46 -7.88
N ASN A 139 -8.61 -17.75 -6.82
CA ASN A 139 -9.95 -17.17 -6.61
C ASN A 139 -9.89 -15.69 -6.20
N GLN A 140 -8.78 -15.24 -5.62
CA GLN A 140 -8.53 -13.85 -5.29
C GLN A 140 -7.07 -13.47 -5.54
N ASN A 141 -6.87 -12.43 -6.35
CA ASN A 141 -5.61 -11.72 -6.52
C ASN A 141 -5.88 -10.23 -6.34
N SER A 142 -5.05 -9.55 -5.55
CA SER A 142 -5.20 -8.12 -5.32
C SER A 142 -3.83 -7.46 -5.28
N THR A 143 -3.67 -6.40 -6.06
CA THR A 143 -2.50 -5.52 -6.01
C THR A 143 -2.98 -4.14 -5.61
N MET A 144 -2.34 -3.55 -4.60
CA MET A 144 -2.59 -2.19 -4.14
C MET A 144 -1.27 -1.44 -4.07
N ILE A 145 -1.24 -0.24 -4.62
CA ILE A 145 -0.09 0.67 -4.57
C ILE A 145 -0.55 1.94 -3.88
N TYR A 146 0.16 2.32 -2.82
CA TYR A 146 -0.11 3.52 -2.04
C TYR A 146 1.05 4.50 -2.17
N ASP A 147 0.73 5.79 -2.18
CA ASP A 147 1.73 6.85 -2.01
C ASP A 147 2.27 6.85 -0.57
N LYS A 148 3.59 6.84 -0.41
CA LYS A 148 4.25 6.76 0.92
C LYS A 148 4.24 8.08 1.68
N THR A 149 3.94 9.20 1.02
CA THR A 149 3.86 10.51 1.68
C THR A 149 2.48 10.72 2.31
N THR A 150 1.41 10.37 1.59
CA THR A 150 0.02 10.63 1.98
C THR A 150 -0.72 9.40 2.46
N GLY A 151 -0.28 8.20 2.05
CA GLY A 151 -0.97 6.94 2.30
C GLY A 151 -2.16 6.67 1.38
N ILE A 152 -2.41 7.54 0.40
CA ILE A 152 -3.56 7.43 -0.51
C ILE A 152 -3.32 6.29 -1.50
N LEU A 153 -4.37 5.51 -1.78
CA LEU A 153 -4.37 4.49 -2.82
C LEU A 153 -4.22 5.14 -4.20
N VAL A 154 -3.13 4.80 -4.88
CA VAL A 154 -2.79 5.31 -6.22
C VAL A 154 -3.26 4.35 -7.30
N TYR A 155 -3.12 3.05 -7.07
CA TYR A 155 -3.50 2.02 -8.02
C TYR A 155 -4.01 0.81 -7.29
N CYS A 156 -5.05 0.20 -7.83
CA CYS A 156 -5.54 -1.06 -7.35
C CYS A 156 -6.05 -1.93 -8.50
N LYS A 157 -5.68 -3.21 -8.46
CA LYS A 157 -6.22 -4.22 -9.34
C LYS A 157 -6.68 -5.39 -8.50
N VAL A 158 -7.96 -5.72 -8.64
CA VAL A 158 -8.60 -6.81 -7.92
C VAL A 158 -9.19 -7.77 -8.93
N GLN A 159 -8.92 -9.04 -8.72
CA GLN A 159 -9.63 -10.17 -9.30
C GLN A 159 -10.15 -11.00 -8.14
N SER A 160 -11.46 -11.16 -7.98
CA SER A 160 -12.03 -11.88 -6.84
C SER A 160 -13.36 -12.51 -7.20
N ILE A 161 -13.58 -13.76 -6.79
CA ILE A 161 -14.91 -14.39 -6.87
C ILE A 161 -15.87 -13.88 -5.77
N PHE A 162 -15.35 -13.15 -4.78
CA PHE A 162 -16.10 -12.63 -3.62
C PHE A 162 -16.41 -11.14 -3.72
N GLY A 163 -15.91 -10.45 -4.75
CA GLY A 163 -16.06 -9.00 -4.93
C GLY A 163 -16.03 -8.62 -6.41
N PRO A 164 -16.00 -7.31 -6.74
CA PRO A 164 -15.90 -6.89 -8.12
C PRO A 164 -14.49 -7.12 -8.68
N ASP A 165 -14.43 -7.58 -9.93
CA ASP A 165 -13.21 -7.52 -10.74
C ASP A 165 -13.04 -6.09 -11.27
N PHE A 166 -11.96 -5.42 -10.89
CA PHE A 166 -11.68 -4.06 -11.37
C PHE A 166 -10.19 -3.70 -11.36
N GLU A 167 -9.90 -2.65 -12.12
CA GLU A 167 -8.62 -1.95 -12.11
C GLU A 167 -8.91 -0.45 -12.02
N ILE A 168 -8.34 0.21 -11.02
CA ILE A 168 -8.49 1.65 -10.77
C ILE A 168 -7.12 2.30 -10.62
N GLN A 169 -7.02 3.54 -11.09
CA GLN A 169 -5.85 4.38 -10.93
C GLN A 169 -6.31 5.79 -10.55
N LEU A 170 -5.60 6.41 -9.61
CA LEU A 170 -5.82 7.77 -9.19
C LEU A 170 -5.58 8.72 -10.37
N SER A 171 -6.58 9.54 -10.67
CA SER A 171 -6.52 10.47 -11.81
C SER A 171 -5.40 11.49 -11.64
N GLY A 172 -4.59 11.65 -12.68
CA GLY A 172 -3.44 12.58 -12.67
C GLY A 172 -2.22 12.08 -11.91
N TYR A 173 -2.20 10.81 -11.48
CA TYR A 173 -1.07 10.20 -10.80
C TYR A 173 -0.34 9.21 -11.70
N GLU A 174 0.96 9.40 -11.90
CA GLU A 174 1.81 8.49 -12.67
C GLU A 174 2.48 7.45 -11.77
N LEU A 175 2.47 6.19 -12.19
CA LEU A 175 3.16 5.11 -11.47
C LEU A 175 4.66 5.18 -11.73
N ASN A 176 5.44 5.33 -10.66
CA ASN A 176 6.90 5.35 -10.69
C ASN A 176 7.46 4.32 -9.71
N PHE A 177 8.04 3.26 -10.26
CA PHE A 177 8.60 2.12 -9.53
C PHE A 177 10.11 2.22 -9.31
N GLN A 178 10.66 3.44 -9.26
CA GLN A 178 12.05 3.65 -8.89
C GLN A 178 12.30 3.13 -7.47
N LYS A 179 13.28 2.23 -7.37
CA LYS A 179 13.74 1.69 -6.08
C LYS A 179 14.81 2.62 -5.53
N THR A 180 14.75 2.86 -4.22
CA THR A 180 15.81 3.57 -3.51
C THR A 180 17.09 2.75 -3.65
N GLU A 181 18.07 3.26 -4.40
CA GLU A 181 19.40 2.68 -4.32
C GLU A 181 19.92 2.90 -2.90
N PRO A 182 20.57 1.89 -2.29
CA PRO A 182 21.15 2.08 -0.97
C PRO A 182 22.17 3.22 -1.06
N GLU A 183 21.93 4.32 -0.35
CA GLU A 183 22.95 5.34 -0.18
C GLU A 183 24.16 4.69 0.50
N ILE A 184 25.19 4.37 -0.29
CA ILE A 184 26.50 4.05 0.26
C ILE A 184 26.96 5.34 0.93
N SER A 185 26.81 5.40 2.25
CA SER A 185 27.34 6.51 3.04
C SER A 185 28.78 6.76 2.61
N ALA A 186 29.09 7.96 2.11
CA ALA A 186 30.45 8.33 1.78
C ALA A 186 31.35 8.40 3.02
N PHE A 187 30.77 8.32 4.23
CA PHE A 187 31.46 8.43 5.50
C PHE A 187 32.51 7.33 5.73
N PRO A 188 32.20 6.02 5.56
CA PRO A 188 33.23 4.97 5.58
C PRO A 188 34.33 5.13 4.51
N LEU A 189 33.99 5.62 3.31
CA LEU A 189 34.97 5.88 2.25
C LEU A 189 35.89 7.07 2.59
N LEU A 190 35.35 8.15 3.16
CA LEU A 190 36.11 9.30 3.64
C LEU A 190 37.02 8.93 4.81
N LEU A 191 36.56 8.07 5.72
CA LEU A 191 37.37 7.56 6.84
C LEU A 191 38.55 6.71 6.35
N LEU A 192 38.32 5.82 5.38
CA LEU A 192 39.39 5.05 4.72
C LEU A 192 40.42 5.96 4.05
N GLY A 193 39.97 6.98 3.31
CA GLY A 193 40.85 7.97 2.68
C GLY A 193 41.69 8.77 3.69
N ALA A 194 41.08 9.18 4.82
CA ALA A 194 41.76 9.90 5.89
C ALA A 194 42.83 9.04 6.60
N VAL A 195 42.52 7.76 6.87
CA VAL A 195 43.48 6.81 7.46
C VAL A 195 44.66 6.55 6.52
N ILE A 196 44.40 6.35 5.22
CA ILE A 196 45.48 6.11 4.24
C ILE A 196 46.41 7.33 4.12
N THR A 197 45.84 8.54 4.04
CA THR A 197 46.64 9.78 3.93
C THR A 197 47.46 10.07 5.17
N THR A 198 46.88 9.96 6.37
CA THR A 198 47.66 10.09 7.63
C THR A 198 48.75 9.03 7.76
N THR A 199 48.50 7.79 7.38
CA THR A 199 49.51 6.72 7.45
C THR A 199 50.67 6.97 6.49
N LEU A 200 50.39 7.41 5.26
CA LEU A 200 51.43 7.80 4.28
C LEU A 200 52.26 8.99 4.78
N ILE A 201 51.62 10.02 5.35
CA ILE A 201 52.31 11.20 5.88
C ILE A 201 53.20 10.84 7.08
N LEU A 202 52.81 9.90 7.93
CA LEU A 202 53.60 9.52 9.11
C LEU A 202 54.71 8.50 8.79
N VAL A 203 54.49 7.60 7.83
CA VAL A 203 55.44 6.53 7.52
C VAL A 203 56.53 6.98 6.56
N ILE A 204 56.22 7.78 5.53
CA ILE A 204 57.20 8.21 4.52
C ILE A 204 58.38 8.98 5.13
N PRO A 205 58.19 9.97 6.01
CA PRO A 205 59.29 10.72 6.62
C PRO A 205 60.15 9.85 7.54
N ASN A 206 59.53 8.89 8.24
CA ASN A 206 60.23 8.01 9.18
C ASN A 206 61.09 6.96 8.45
N ILE A 207 60.67 6.49 7.28
CA ILE A 207 61.49 5.61 6.43
C ILE A 207 62.66 6.40 5.82
N THR A 208 62.42 7.60 5.28
CA THR A 208 63.49 8.42 4.67
C THR A 208 64.54 8.88 5.69
N LYS A 209 64.15 9.14 6.94
CA LYS A 209 65.10 9.51 8.01
C LYS A 209 66.02 8.34 8.41
N LYS A 210 65.49 7.11 8.42
CA LYS A 210 66.24 5.90 8.78
C LYS A 210 67.25 5.48 7.70
N ILE A 211 66.98 5.78 6.43
CA ILE A 211 67.90 5.51 5.31
C ILE A 211 69.09 6.49 5.29
N ARG A 212 68.93 7.73 5.80
CA ARG A 212 70.02 8.74 5.84
C ARG A 212 70.98 8.60 7.02
N THR A 213 70.71 7.71 7.97
CA THR A 213 71.51 7.51 9.19
C THR A 213 72.33 6.21 9.19
N ASN A 214 72.40 5.52 8.06
CA ASN A 214 73.32 4.41 7.80
C ASN A 214 74.24 4.79 6.62
#